data_AF-A0A1C5KIU4-F1
#
_entry.id   AF-A0A1C5KIU4-F1
#
_cell.length_a   1.000
_cell.length_b   1.000
_cell.length_c   1.000
_cell.angle_alpha   90.00
_cell.angle_beta   90.00
_cell.angle_gamma   90.00
#
_symmetry.space_group_name_H-M   'P 1'
#
loop_
_entity.id
_entity.type
_entity.pdbx_description
1 polymer ?
#
loop_
_entity_poly.entity_id
_entity_poly.type
_entity_poly.pdbx_seq_one_letter_code
_entity_poly.pdbx_strand_id
1 'polypeptide(L)'
;MKKITGLKKAISEYRRCNSGDPYDSHYGILMFDFESGELWVDEFVASNHCSCTNYRSNTIINLSFLMTEDGYGVNMKNVKKYIEENIEEWERKYLKDKEEEK
;
A
#
# COMPACT_ATOMS: atom_id res chain seq x y z
N MET A 1 -1.64 13.08 10.56
CA MET A 1 -2.21 11.73 10.30
C MET A 1 -3.71 11.66 10.53
N LYS A 2 -4.47 11.32 9.48
CA LYS A 2 -5.90 10.97 9.58
C LYS A 2 -6.08 9.56 10.16
N LYS A 3 -7.31 9.24 10.58
CA LYS A 3 -7.64 7.91 11.10
C LYS A 3 -7.47 6.85 10.01
N ILE A 4 -6.65 5.83 10.27
CA ILE A 4 -6.52 4.67 9.39
C ILE A 4 -7.85 3.89 9.35
N THR A 5 -8.36 3.66 8.15
CA THR A 5 -9.57 2.88 7.89
C THR A 5 -9.26 1.67 7.00
N GLY A 6 -10.19 0.73 6.85
CA GLY A 6 -10.00 -0.44 5.98
C GLY A 6 -9.03 -1.53 6.48
N LEU A 7 -8.15 -1.25 7.45
CA LEU A 7 -7.05 -2.13 7.88
C LEU A 7 -7.41 -3.62 8.02
N LYS A 8 -8.48 -3.95 8.76
CA LYS A 8 -8.83 -5.36 9.00
C LYS A 8 -9.25 -6.07 7.72
N LYS A 9 -10.03 -5.38 6.89
CA LYS A 9 -10.50 -5.89 5.61
C LYS A 9 -9.31 -6.06 4.66
N ALA A 10 -8.51 -5.00 4.49
CA ALA A 10 -7.35 -4.99 3.60
C ALA A 10 -6.31 -6.07 3.96
N ILE A 11 -5.99 -6.26 5.24
CA ILE A 11 -5.06 -7.34 5.65
C ILE A 11 -5.65 -8.73 5.36
N SER A 12 -6.96 -8.92 5.56
CA SER A 12 -7.62 -10.19 5.27
C SER A 12 -7.61 -10.49 3.77
N GLU A 13 -7.89 -9.49 2.95
CA GLU A 13 -7.86 -9.59 1.49
C GLU A 13 -6.44 -9.84 0.99
N TYR A 14 -5.46 -9.10 1.51
CA TYR A 14 -4.05 -9.27 1.15
C TYR A 14 -3.58 -10.71 1.41
N ARG A 15 -3.93 -11.26 2.58
CA ARG A 15 -3.61 -12.65 2.91
C ARG A 15 -4.30 -13.64 1.98
N ARG A 16 -5.57 -13.41 1.64
CA ARG A 16 -6.32 -14.27 0.72
C ARG A 16 -5.69 -14.27 -0.67
N CYS A 17 -5.34 -13.09 -1.20
CA CYS A 17 -4.76 -12.99 -2.54
C CYS A 17 -3.33 -13.53 -2.60
N ASN A 18 -2.60 -13.58 -1.47
CA ASN A 18 -1.21 -14.04 -1.41
C ASN A 18 -1.05 -15.37 -0.64
N SER A 19 -2.12 -16.17 -0.50
CA SER A 19 -2.06 -17.50 0.13
C SER A 19 -1.75 -18.64 -0.84
N GLY A 20 -1.65 -18.33 -2.14
CA GLY A 20 -1.33 -19.29 -3.19
C GLY A 20 0.14 -19.73 -3.16
N ASP A 21 0.47 -20.60 -4.11
CA ASP A 21 1.84 -21.04 -4.34
C ASP A 21 2.74 -19.88 -4.82
N PRO A 22 4.08 -19.97 -4.67
CA PRO A 22 5.01 -18.94 -5.17
C PRO A 22 4.94 -18.67 -6.68
N TYR A 23 4.29 -19.56 -7.45
CA TYR A 23 4.06 -19.42 -8.89
C TYR A 23 2.58 -19.13 -9.22
N ASP A 24 1.76 -18.84 -8.22
CA ASP A 24 0.37 -18.47 -8.42
C ASP A 24 0.30 -17.09 -9.08
N SER A 25 -0.27 -17.03 -10.28
CA SER A 25 -0.48 -15.78 -11.01
C SER A 25 -1.41 -14.79 -10.29
N HIS A 26 -2.10 -15.25 -9.24
CA HIS A 26 -2.96 -14.43 -8.40
C HIS A 26 -2.15 -13.77 -7.27
N TYR A 27 -2.26 -12.45 -7.16
CA TYR A 27 -1.62 -11.72 -6.07
C TYR A 27 -2.39 -10.45 -5.71
N GLY A 28 -2.18 -9.98 -4.50
CA GLY A 28 -2.79 -8.75 -3.99
C GLY A 28 -1.72 -7.76 -3.55
N ILE A 29 -1.87 -6.49 -3.96
CA ILE A 29 -1.02 -5.39 -3.51
C ILE A 29 -1.78 -4.60 -2.45
N LEU A 30 -1.17 -4.40 -1.28
CA LEU A 30 -1.72 -3.54 -0.24
C LEU A 30 -1.45 -2.08 -0.59
N MET A 31 -2.52 -1.32 -0.77
CA MET A 31 -2.48 0.09 -1.12
C MET A 31 -2.88 0.95 0.07
N PHE A 32 -2.30 2.15 0.16
CA PHE A 32 -2.63 3.14 1.18
C PHE A 32 -2.75 4.53 0.56
N ASP A 33 -3.82 5.24 0.89
CA ASP A 33 -3.94 6.66 0.60
C ASP A 33 -3.73 7.45 1.89
N PHE A 34 -2.62 8.18 1.99
CA PHE A 34 -2.33 8.97 3.19
C PHE A 34 -3.18 10.24 3.28
N GLU A 35 -3.81 10.68 2.17
CA GLU A 35 -4.75 11.80 2.22
C GLU A 35 -6.08 11.39 2.86
N SER A 36 -6.67 10.24 2.52
CA SER A 36 -7.92 9.77 3.14
C SER A 36 -7.71 8.93 4.40
N GLY A 37 -6.57 8.25 4.52
CA GLY A 37 -6.30 7.22 5.52
C GLY A 37 -6.88 5.85 5.16
N GLU A 38 -7.31 5.63 3.91
CA GLU A 38 -7.90 4.38 3.44
C GLU A 38 -6.85 3.33 3.07
N LEU A 39 -7.10 2.08 3.48
CA LEU A 39 -6.36 0.89 3.08
C LEU A 39 -7.25 -0.03 2.26
N TRP A 40 -6.75 -0.52 1.13
CA TRP A 40 -7.42 -1.51 0.30
C TRP A 40 -6.39 -2.43 -0.37
N VAL A 41 -6.90 -3.43 -1.09
CA VAL A 41 -6.06 -4.35 -1.87
C VAL A 41 -6.47 -4.28 -3.33
N ASP A 42 -5.49 -4.05 -4.19
CA ASP A 42 -5.65 -4.29 -5.62
C ASP A 42 -5.30 -5.76 -5.90
N GLU A 43 -6.26 -6.47 -6.49
CA GLU A 43 -6.13 -7.87 -6.85
C GLU A 43 -5.77 -7.98 -8.33
N PHE A 44 -4.75 -8.77 -8.65
CA PHE A 44 -4.26 -8.96 -10.00
C PHE A 44 -4.20 -10.45 -10.35
N VAL A 45 -4.33 -10.71 -11.64
CA VAL A 45 -4.06 -12.01 -12.26
C VAL A 45 -3.01 -11.77 -13.34
N ALA A 46 -1.75 -12.05 -13.04
CA ALA A 46 -0.65 -11.90 -13.98
C ALA A 46 0.38 -13.00 -13.79
N SER A 47 0.68 -13.73 -14.87
CA SER A 47 1.65 -14.83 -14.86
C SER A 47 3.09 -14.41 -14.50
N ASN A 48 3.38 -13.10 -14.47
CA ASN A 48 4.70 -12.55 -14.16
C ASN A 48 4.70 -11.58 -12.96
N HIS A 49 3.58 -11.42 -12.25
CA HIS A 49 3.45 -10.46 -11.14
C HIS A 49 3.85 -9.00 -11.47
N CYS A 50 3.83 -8.60 -12.74
CA CYS A 50 4.23 -7.26 -13.18
C CYS A 50 3.04 -6.35 -13.53
N SER A 51 1.80 -6.78 -13.27
CA SER A 51 0.65 -5.90 -13.45
C SER A 51 0.63 -4.81 -12.37
N CYS A 52 0.45 -3.57 -12.82
CA CYS A 52 0.31 -2.41 -11.96
C CYS A 52 -0.94 -1.60 -12.34
N THR A 53 -1.59 -1.03 -11.33
CA THR A 53 -2.62 0.00 -11.53
C THR A 53 -1.93 1.35 -11.49
N ASN A 54 -2.17 2.20 -12.49
CA ASN A 54 -1.67 3.58 -12.48
C ASN A 54 -2.70 4.49 -11.80
N TYR A 55 -2.36 4.95 -10.60
CA TYR A 55 -3.15 5.93 -9.86
C TYR A 55 -2.70 7.35 -10.22
N ARG A 56 -3.65 8.21 -10.56
CA ARG A 56 -3.37 9.65 -10.81
C ARG A 56 -3.17 10.46 -9.52
N SER A 57 -3.48 9.89 -8.36
CA SER A 57 -3.28 10.57 -7.10
C SER A 57 -1.87 10.34 -6.57
N ASN A 58 -1.15 11.42 -6.32
CA ASN A 58 0.18 11.40 -5.71
C ASN A 58 0.15 11.04 -4.21
N THR A 59 -1.05 10.83 -3.66
CA THR A 59 -1.25 10.46 -2.25
C THR A 59 -1.38 8.95 -2.02
N ILE A 60 -1.47 8.18 -3.10
CA ILE A 60 -1.66 6.74 -3.08
C ILE A 60 -0.30 6.05 -3.23
N ILE A 61 0.00 5.15 -2.30
CA ILE A 61 1.26 4.39 -2.29
C ILE A 61 1.02 2.88 -2.29
N ASN A 62 1.92 2.16 -2.95
CA ASN A 62 2.01 0.71 -2.84
C ASN A 62 2.70 0.36 -1.52
N LEU A 63 1.89 0.21 -0.47
CA LEU A 63 2.38 0.01 0.89
C LEU A 63 3.07 -1.34 1.08
N SER A 64 2.54 -2.42 0.50
CA SER A 64 3.17 -3.74 0.60
C SER A 64 4.56 -3.77 -0.03
N PHE A 65 4.77 -3.05 -1.13
CA PHE A 65 6.08 -2.97 -1.79
C PHE A 65 7.10 -2.25 -0.90
N LEU A 66 6.77 -1.04 -0.42
CA LEU A 66 7.65 -0.28 0.46
C LEU A 66 8.00 -1.06 1.74
N MET A 67 7.00 -1.68 2.36
CA MET A 67 7.22 -2.54 3.52
C MET A 67 8.16 -3.70 3.21
N THR A 68 8.00 -4.36 2.06
CA THR A 68 8.83 -5.52 1.68
C THR A 68 10.27 -5.12 1.39
N GLU A 69 10.48 -4.00 0.68
CA GLU A 69 11.82 -3.44 0.43
C GLU A 69 12.55 -3.12 1.75
N ASP A 70 11.81 -2.62 2.75
CA ASP A 70 12.34 -2.33 4.09
C ASP A 70 12.37 -3.56 5.03
N GLY A 71 12.06 -4.76 4.53
CA GLY A 71 12.12 -6.02 5.29
C GLY A 71 10.97 -6.25 6.28
N TYR A 72 9.86 -5.53 6.16
CA TYR A 72 8.66 -5.69 6.98
C TYR A 72 7.70 -6.72 6.39
N GLY A 73 7.30 -7.69 7.23
CA GLY A 73 6.17 -8.56 6.89
C GLY A 73 4.81 -7.84 6.97
N VAL A 74 3.92 -8.09 6.01
CA VAL A 74 2.59 -7.47 5.94
C VAL A 74 1.61 -8.12 6.94
N ASN A 75 1.38 -7.44 8.06
CA ASN A 75 0.36 -7.80 9.06
C ASN A 75 -0.16 -6.54 9.76
N MET A 76 -1.27 -6.64 10.49
CA MET A 76 -1.93 -5.48 11.12
C MET A 76 -0.99 -4.62 11.99
N LYS A 77 -0.12 -5.26 12.78
CA LYS A 77 0.78 -4.55 13.71
C LYS A 77 1.83 -3.78 12.91
N ASN A 78 2.48 -4.46 11.97
CA ASN A 78 3.53 -3.86 11.16
C ASN A 78 3.00 -2.77 10.23
N VAL A 79 1.83 -2.97 9.61
CA VAL A 79 1.19 -1.97 8.74
C VAL A 79 0.91 -0.68 9.50
N LYS A 80 0.30 -0.76 10.68
CA LYS A 80 0.04 0.45 11.50
C LYS A 80 1.34 1.15 11.87
N LYS A 81 2.30 0.39 12.39
CA LYS A 81 3.59 0.93 12.82
C LYS A 81 4.32 1.62 11.67
N TYR A 82 4.39 0.97 10.51
CA TYR A 82 5.09 1.48 9.34
C TYR A 82 4.43 2.76 8.80
N ILE A 83 3.10 2.83 8.77
CA ILE A 83 2.39 4.07 8.42
C ILE A 83 2.71 5.18 9.41
N GLU A 84 2.63 4.90 10.72
CA GLU A 84 2.90 5.88 11.77
C GLU A 84 4.34 6.44 11.70
N GLU A 85 5.31 5.61 11.36
CA GLU A 85 6.73 6.00 11.24
C GLU A 85 7.03 6.84 9.99
N ASN A 86 6.27 6.71 8.91
CA ASN A 86 6.60 7.30 7.61
C ASN A 86 5.64 8.40 7.13
N ILE A 87 4.44 8.52 7.72
CA ILE A 87 3.38 9.39 7.21
C ILE A 87 3.76 10.87 7.12
N GLU A 88 4.53 11.37 8.08
CA GLU A 88 4.99 12.78 8.05
C GLU A 88 5.95 13.04 6.87
N GLU A 89 6.75 12.05 6.49
CA GLU A 89 7.64 12.17 5.32
C GLU A 89 6.84 12.16 4.02
N TRP A 90 5.84 11.28 3.91
CA TRP A 90 4.97 11.21 2.73
C TRP A 90 4.16 12.51 2.55
N GLU A 91 3.55 13.02 3.62
CA GLU A 91 2.82 14.28 3.61
C GLU A 91 3.73 15.45 3.19
N ARG A 92 4.98 15.49 3.68
CA ARG A 92 5.97 16.53 3.33
C ARG A 92 6.37 16.48 1.87
N LYS A 93 6.65 15.28 1.33
CA LYS A 93 7.00 15.08 -0.08
C LYS A 93 5.87 15.55 -1.00
N TYR A 94 4.64 15.13 -0.71
CA TYR A 94 3.46 15.54 -1.46
C TYR A 94 3.23 17.06 -1.49
N LEU A 95 3.40 17.74 -0.35
CA LEU A 95 3.25 19.19 -0.30
C LEU A 95 4.31 19.90 -1.14
N LYS A 96 5.55 19.42 -1.10
CA LYS A 96 6.65 19.97 -1.89
C LYS A 96 6.39 19.81 -3.40
N ASP A 97 6.01 18.62 -3.83
CA ASP A 97 5.74 18.33 -5.25
C ASP A 97 4.60 19.22 -5.78
N LYS A 98 3.56 19.45 -4.96
CA LYS A 98 2.43 20.34 -5.29
C LYS A 98 2.81 21.82 -5.38
N GLU A 99 3.85 22.26 -4.68
CA GLU A 99 4.37 23.62 -4.78
C GLU A 99 5.23 23.82 -6.04
N GLU A 100 5.94 22.79 -6.48
CA GLU A 100 6.78 22.82 -7.69
C GLU A 100 5.95 22.72 -9.00
N GLU A 101 4.72 22.21 -8.94
CA GLU A 101 3.78 22.16 -10.05
C GLU A 101 3.02 23.49 -10.32
N LYS A 102 3.26 24.55 -9.53
CA LYS A 102 2.62 25.87 -9.66
C LYS A 102 3.51 26.89 -10.37
#